data_AF-A0A923H7F6-F1
#
_entry.id   AF-A0A923H7F6-F1
#
_cell.length_a   1.000
_cell.length_b   1.000
_cell.length_c   1.000
_cell.angle_alpha   90.00
_cell.angle_beta   90.00
_cell.angle_gamma   90.00
#
_symmetry.space_group_name_H-M   'P 1'
#
loop_
_entity.id
_entity.type
_entity.pdbx_description
1 polymer ?
#
loop_
_entity_poly.entity_id
_entity_poly.type
_entity_poly.pdbx_seq_one_letter_code
_entity_poly.pdbx_strand_id
1 'polypeptide(L)'
;MKSLIKLSLFIISMCLGAQGIDKSLYAFDFKMDSLTIPERAELFDKLGYSGITFIVKNDEHIKKLQDYLNTKAFSSGKLSIPVVYFPFNSSNDSEKENKLWRKALTALPEGTDLWVIILKKDATKEKTLALLKNMTTEAQKLNKNIVIYPHDNCFIESAEEAIPYIEELNAPNLYLTLHLCHELRAGNGNRLLDVAIKSAPYLKFASISGSNVTMFDNDKGNWSDAIKPLDNGDYDVSIFVSVLQKIKFQGKTMLHTFGIEEAPKEHLSRSIKKWNTLVDDTYETLNNNLNNILDNPENAYWDDVSKTWFISSLGGEKVTIEKDGYGWLTRLDENGNVISNRWIEVLDAPTGMASYKNLLYVADRGVLVEIDISKGKIIRKINLPNSEFANDVASTPKGDIYVSDTFTNTIYKLPKNKNVEVFIKDDVLECPNGLWIDGQHLIVATWGPMTNRATFETSRKGTLMRIDLKTKEVKPIGKGLPIANFDGVIKYGKFYYATDWTGGRLLKIDEDGNTEEVISGFSQFADLGINAKKGIIMVPEMSKNRFIFFNLKSL
;
A
#
# COMPACT_ATOMS: atom_id res chain seq x y z
N MET A 1 -30.00 25.01 -30.06
CA MET A 1 -28.96 25.35 -29.06
C MET A 1 -28.70 24.14 -28.18
N LYS A 2 -27.67 23.35 -28.51
CA LYS A 2 -27.20 22.24 -27.67
C LYS A 2 -26.00 22.78 -26.87
N SER A 3 -26.16 22.83 -25.55
CA SER A 3 -25.13 23.26 -24.61
C SER A 3 -23.97 22.25 -24.62
N LEU A 4 -22.78 22.71 -25.04
CA LEU A 4 -21.52 22.00 -24.89
C LEU A 4 -21.10 22.10 -23.42
N ILE A 5 -21.10 20.96 -22.72
CA ILE A 5 -20.43 20.83 -21.42
C ILE A 5 -18.93 20.69 -21.72
N LYS A 6 -18.18 21.77 -21.51
CA LYS A 6 -16.70 21.77 -21.53
C LYS A 6 -16.19 20.94 -20.36
N LEU A 7 -15.68 19.75 -20.64
CA LEU A 7 -14.88 18.97 -19.71
C LEU A 7 -13.49 19.65 -19.62
N SER A 8 -13.26 20.42 -18.57
CA SER A 8 -11.97 21.06 -18.32
C SER A 8 -11.00 19.97 -17.82
N LEU A 9 -10.12 19.52 -18.71
CA LEU A 9 -9.00 18.64 -18.37
C LEU A 9 -7.95 19.47 -17.63
N PHE A 10 -7.92 19.36 -16.30
CA PHE A 10 -6.80 19.87 -15.51
C PHE A 10 -5.61 18.93 -15.72
N ILE A 11 -4.72 19.29 -16.65
CA ILE A 11 -3.37 18.73 -16.70
C ILE A 11 -2.58 19.48 -15.62
N ILE A 12 -2.59 18.94 -14.41
CA ILE A 12 -1.68 19.37 -13.35
C ILE A 12 -0.33 18.75 -13.69
N SER A 13 0.51 19.50 -14.42
CA SER A 13 1.95 19.29 -14.38
C SER A 13 2.41 19.71 -12.99
N MET A 14 2.61 18.74 -12.12
CA MET A 14 3.16 18.94 -10.80
C MET A 14 4.56 18.32 -10.79
N CYS A 15 5.58 19.15 -10.99
CA CYS A 15 6.82 18.95 -10.26
C CYS A 15 6.49 19.18 -8.77
N LEU A 16 5.85 18.21 -8.13
CA LEU A 16 5.65 18.20 -6.69
C LEU A 16 6.97 17.74 -6.07
N GLY A 17 7.67 18.65 -5.41
CA GLY A 17 8.60 18.22 -4.37
C GLY A 17 7.86 17.33 -3.36
N ALA A 18 8.59 16.40 -2.76
CA ALA A 18 8.10 15.59 -1.65
C ALA A 18 7.35 16.44 -0.63
N GLN A 19 6.07 16.13 -0.39
CA GLN A 19 5.30 16.74 0.69
C GLN A 19 5.13 15.69 1.79
N GLY A 20 5.83 15.87 2.90
CA GLY A 20 5.67 15.04 4.09
C GLY A 20 4.33 15.32 4.79
N ILE A 21 4.05 14.57 5.85
CA ILE A 21 2.88 14.83 6.71
C ILE A 21 3.20 15.91 7.75
N ASP A 22 2.16 16.54 8.30
CA ASP A 22 2.29 17.46 9.44
C ASP A 22 2.92 16.75 10.65
N LYS A 23 4.00 17.32 11.19
CA LYS A 23 4.68 16.82 12.39
C LYS A 23 3.89 17.11 13.68
N SER A 24 2.88 17.97 13.64
CA SER A 24 2.01 18.25 14.78
C SER A 24 1.34 16.98 15.28
N LEU A 25 1.45 16.73 16.60
CA LEU A 25 0.78 15.62 17.25
C LEU A 25 -0.20 16.15 18.30
N TYR A 26 -1.42 15.63 18.24
CA TYR A 26 -2.47 15.83 19.22
C TYR A 26 -2.56 14.59 20.12
N ALA A 27 -3.26 14.65 21.25
CA ALA A 27 -3.41 13.48 22.13
C ALA A 27 -4.82 13.33 22.70
N PHE A 28 -5.23 12.09 22.95
CA PHE A 28 -6.42 11.83 23.76
C PHE A 28 -6.15 12.15 25.23
N ASP A 29 -7.09 12.86 25.87
CA ASP A 29 -7.08 13.15 27.31
C ASP A 29 -7.78 12.02 28.10
N PHE A 30 -7.08 10.89 28.23
CA PHE A 30 -7.47 9.75 29.06
C PHE A 30 -6.56 9.60 30.28
N LYS A 31 -7.10 9.11 31.40
CA LYS A 31 -6.34 8.76 32.63
C LYS A 31 -5.52 9.92 33.22
N MET A 32 -6.05 11.13 33.10
CA MET A 32 -5.43 12.38 33.56
C MET A 32 -6.08 12.93 34.84
N ASP A 33 -6.90 12.13 35.53
CA ASP A 33 -7.80 12.58 36.61
C ASP A 33 -7.08 13.09 37.86
N SER A 34 -5.79 12.77 38.01
CA SER A 34 -4.93 13.31 39.05
C SER A 34 -4.48 14.76 38.80
N LEU A 35 -4.72 15.31 37.61
CA LEU A 35 -4.34 16.66 37.20
C LEU A 35 -5.58 17.52 36.98
N THR A 36 -5.51 18.78 37.41
CA THR A 36 -6.49 19.81 37.06
C THR A 36 -6.37 20.19 35.57
N ILE A 37 -7.44 20.75 34.99
CA ILE A 37 -7.45 21.15 33.57
C ILE A 37 -6.30 22.11 33.21
N PRO A 38 -5.97 23.14 34.02
CA PRO A 38 -4.78 23.98 33.78
C PRO A 38 -3.46 23.20 33.79
N GLU A 39 -3.27 22.27 34.72
CA GLU A 39 -2.06 21.44 34.80
C GLU A 39 -1.94 20.50 33.59
N ARG A 40 -3.07 19.93 33.12
CA ARG A 40 -3.12 19.12 31.90
C ARG A 40 -2.72 19.95 30.68
N ALA A 41 -3.29 21.15 30.54
CA ALA A 41 -2.96 22.06 29.44
C ALA A 41 -1.47 22.45 29.44
N GLU A 42 -0.92 22.76 30.62
CA GLU A 42 0.50 23.06 30.76
C GLU A 42 1.39 21.85 30.44
N LEU A 43 0.98 20.64 30.81
CA LEU A 43 1.70 19.41 30.47
C LEU A 43 1.79 19.22 28.95
N PHE A 44 0.66 19.24 28.24
CA PHE A 44 0.64 19.08 26.77
C PHE A 44 1.48 20.15 26.08
N ASP A 45 1.37 21.39 26.53
CA ASP A 45 2.14 22.51 26.01
C ASP A 45 3.65 22.30 26.19
N LYS A 46 4.10 21.97 27.40
CA LYS A 46 5.52 21.73 27.71
C LYS A 46 6.11 20.56 26.93
N LEU A 47 5.31 19.53 26.67
CA LEU A 47 5.74 18.36 25.91
C LEU A 47 5.76 18.60 24.38
N GLY A 48 5.19 19.71 23.91
CA GLY A 48 5.18 20.06 22.48
C GLY A 48 4.04 19.43 21.68
N TYR A 49 2.94 19.03 22.32
CA TYR A 49 1.72 18.65 21.62
C TYR A 49 1.02 19.89 21.05
N SER A 50 0.31 19.73 19.93
CA SER A 50 -0.45 20.81 19.28
C SER A 50 -1.89 20.93 19.80
N GLY A 51 -2.32 19.99 20.64
CA GLY A 51 -3.66 19.99 21.20
C GLY A 51 -4.14 18.64 21.71
N ILE A 52 -5.45 18.57 21.98
CA ILE A 52 -6.08 17.40 22.62
C ILE A 52 -7.42 17.03 21.99
N THR A 53 -7.92 15.84 22.34
CA THR A 53 -9.28 15.39 22.08
C THR A 53 -9.82 14.56 23.25
N PHE A 54 -11.14 14.56 23.44
CA PHE A 54 -11.82 13.78 24.49
C PHE A 54 -13.32 13.68 24.17
N ILE A 55 -14.06 12.95 25.01
CA ILE A 55 -15.51 12.77 24.87
C ILE A 55 -16.28 14.05 25.18
N VAL A 56 -17.29 14.39 24.38
CA VAL A 56 -18.29 15.42 24.72
C VAL A 56 -19.69 14.88 24.46
N LYS A 57 -20.36 14.38 25.52
CA LYS A 57 -21.69 13.75 25.44
C LYS A 57 -22.71 14.34 26.40
N ASN A 58 -22.25 14.91 27.51
CA ASN A 58 -23.10 15.44 28.59
C ASN A 58 -22.59 16.82 29.03
N ASP A 59 -23.31 17.42 29.99
CA ASP A 59 -23.05 18.78 30.46
C ASP A 59 -21.72 18.92 31.21
N GLU A 60 -21.29 17.87 31.91
CA GLU A 60 -19.99 17.82 32.56
C GLU A 60 -18.85 17.88 31.54
N HIS A 61 -18.98 17.14 30.43
CA HIS A 61 -17.97 17.18 29.37
C HIS A 61 -17.98 18.52 28.61
N ILE A 62 -19.15 19.14 28.45
CA ILE A 62 -19.23 20.51 27.88
C ILE A 62 -18.55 21.50 28.82
N LYS A 63 -18.73 21.36 30.13
CA LYS A 63 -18.01 22.18 31.11
C LYS A 63 -16.50 21.96 31.00
N LYS A 64 -16.04 20.70 30.93
CA LYS A 64 -14.63 20.35 30.70
C LYS A 64 -14.07 21.01 29.43
N LEU A 65 -14.84 21.03 28.34
CA LEU A 65 -14.47 21.75 27.12
C LEU A 65 -14.27 23.24 27.37
N GLN A 66 -15.20 23.91 28.05
CA GLN A 66 -15.06 25.34 28.38
C GLN A 66 -13.87 25.59 29.32
N ASP A 67 -13.65 24.73 30.30
CA ASP A 67 -12.53 24.83 31.22
C ASP A 67 -11.18 24.78 30.47
N TYR A 68 -11.05 23.90 29.46
CA TYR A 68 -9.88 23.86 28.59
C TYR A 68 -9.71 25.14 27.79
N LEU A 69 -10.77 25.62 27.12
CA LEU A 69 -10.74 26.81 26.27
C LEU A 69 -10.36 28.08 27.06
N ASN A 70 -10.66 28.12 28.36
CA ASN A 70 -10.31 29.22 29.25
C ASN A 70 -8.86 29.17 29.77
N THR A 71 -8.13 28.07 29.57
CA THR A 71 -6.72 28.02 29.94
C THR A 71 -5.87 28.84 28.97
N LYS A 72 -4.77 29.42 29.48
CA LYS A 72 -3.88 30.31 28.71
C LYS A 72 -3.39 29.70 27.40
N ALA A 73 -3.08 28.40 27.39
CA ALA A 73 -2.53 27.72 26.22
C ALA A 73 -3.57 27.61 25.08
N PHE A 74 -4.84 27.36 25.40
CA PHE A 74 -5.90 27.27 24.40
C PHE A 74 -6.42 28.66 24.00
N SER A 75 -6.60 29.56 24.95
CA SER A 75 -7.07 30.93 24.67
C SER A 75 -6.08 31.73 23.82
N SER A 76 -4.78 31.41 23.87
CA SER A 76 -3.76 32.03 23.01
C SER A 76 -3.62 31.35 21.64
N GLY A 77 -4.35 30.26 21.37
CA GLY A 77 -4.22 29.46 20.16
C GLY A 77 -2.97 28.57 20.09
N LYS A 78 -2.25 28.38 21.21
CA LYS A 78 -1.05 27.53 21.26
C LYS A 78 -1.41 26.04 21.24
N LEU A 79 -2.47 25.68 21.97
CA LEU A 79 -3.11 24.37 21.90
C LEU A 79 -4.50 24.52 21.28
N SER A 80 -4.97 23.47 20.61
CA SER A 80 -6.32 23.44 20.03
C SER A 80 -7.05 22.13 20.33
N ILE A 81 -8.37 22.14 20.16
CA ILE A 81 -9.22 20.95 20.22
C ILE A 81 -9.77 20.77 18.81
N PRO A 82 -9.10 20.04 17.92
CA PRO A 82 -9.54 19.95 16.53
C PRO A 82 -10.82 19.12 16.36
N VAL A 83 -11.07 18.21 17.30
CA VAL A 83 -12.20 17.30 17.27
C VAL A 83 -12.50 16.77 18.67
N VAL A 84 -13.76 16.46 18.95
CA VAL A 84 -14.19 15.71 20.15
C VAL A 84 -15.07 14.55 19.72
N TYR A 85 -15.14 13.48 20.53
CA TYR A 85 -15.93 12.31 20.15
C TYR A 85 -17.25 12.17 20.91
N PHE A 86 -18.25 11.64 20.21
CA PHE A 86 -19.58 11.36 20.70
C PHE A 86 -19.98 9.92 20.34
N PRO A 87 -20.13 9.01 21.32
CA PRO A 87 -20.70 7.70 21.06
C PRO A 87 -22.22 7.79 20.95
N PHE A 88 -22.75 7.44 19.79
CA PHE A 88 -24.18 7.40 19.51
C PHE A 88 -24.73 5.98 19.72
N ASN A 89 -25.77 5.87 20.56
CA ASN A 89 -26.41 4.60 20.88
C ASN A 89 -27.80 4.53 20.24
N SER A 90 -27.96 3.71 19.21
CA SER A 90 -29.24 3.55 18.50
C SER A 90 -30.34 2.85 19.31
N SER A 91 -29.99 2.21 20.43
CA SER A 91 -30.96 1.62 21.36
C SER A 91 -31.59 2.62 22.34
N ASN A 92 -30.98 3.79 22.50
CA ASN A 92 -31.51 4.81 23.39
C ASN A 92 -32.70 5.53 22.77
N ASP A 93 -33.46 6.24 23.61
CA ASP A 93 -34.51 7.14 23.16
C ASP A 93 -33.95 8.13 22.12
N SER A 94 -34.56 8.12 20.93
CA SER A 94 -34.03 8.84 19.78
C SER A 94 -34.08 10.35 19.96
N GLU A 95 -35.10 10.89 20.63
CA GLU A 95 -35.23 12.31 20.93
C GLU A 95 -34.17 12.75 21.93
N LYS A 96 -33.95 11.95 22.98
CA LYS A 96 -32.92 12.20 23.99
C LYS A 96 -31.51 12.19 23.40
N GLU A 97 -31.13 11.15 22.65
CA GLU A 97 -29.81 11.11 22.00
C GLU A 97 -29.66 12.26 20.99
N ASN A 98 -30.72 12.59 20.26
CA ASN A 98 -30.75 13.72 19.34
C ASN A 98 -30.48 15.06 20.02
N LYS A 99 -31.04 15.27 21.21
CA LYS A 99 -30.81 16.46 22.01
C LYS A 99 -29.36 16.53 22.51
N LEU A 100 -28.78 15.40 22.90
CA LEU A 100 -27.41 15.34 23.43
C LEU A 100 -26.38 15.70 22.35
N TRP A 101 -26.42 15.08 21.17
CA TRP A 101 -25.41 15.38 20.15
C TRP A 101 -25.58 16.78 19.58
N ARG A 102 -26.81 17.33 19.48
CA ARG A 102 -27.02 18.73 19.09
C ARG A 102 -26.42 19.68 20.11
N LYS A 103 -26.63 19.42 21.41
CA LYS A 103 -26.05 20.23 22.47
C LYS A 103 -24.52 20.19 22.43
N ALA A 104 -23.94 19.00 22.25
CA ALA A 104 -22.49 18.84 22.08
C ALA A 104 -21.99 19.64 20.86
N LEU A 105 -22.62 19.45 19.69
CA LEU A 105 -22.27 20.13 18.44
C LEU A 105 -22.34 21.66 18.57
N THR A 106 -23.40 22.21 19.20
CA THR A 106 -23.53 23.65 19.42
C THR A 106 -22.45 24.19 20.35
N ALA A 107 -22.03 23.43 21.36
CA ALA A 107 -21.01 23.86 22.33
C ALA A 107 -19.58 23.91 21.78
N LEU A 108 -19.30 23.27 20.64
CA LEU A 108 -17.96 23.26 20.05
C LEU A 108 -17.55 24.67 19.59
N PRO A 109 -16.29 25.10 19.76
CA PRO A 109 -15.82 26.34 19.16
C PRO A 109 -15.66 26.21 17.64
N GLU A 110 -15.43 27.32 16.95
CA GLU A 110 -15.14 27.33 15.51
C GLU A 110 -13.89 26.48 15.20
N GLY A 111 -13.92 25.75 14.09
CA GLY A 111 -12.82 24.87 13.68
C GLY A 111 -12.69 23.56 14.47
N THR A 112 -13.62 23.26 15.38
CA THR A 112 -13.72 21.97 16.08
C THR A 112 -14.80 21.10 15.44
N ASP A 113 -14.41 19.90 15.04
CA ASP A 113 -15.31 18.91 14.44
C ASP A 113 -15.90 17.96 15.48
N LEU A 114 -16.93 17.21 15.07
CA LEU A 114 -17.54 16.17 15.91
C LEU A 114 -17.25 14.79 15.33
N TRP A 115 -16.45 14.00 16.06
CA TRP A 115 -16.34 12.56 15.84
C TRP A 115 -17.59 11.85 16.32
N VAL A 116 -18.13 10.97 15.48
CA VAL A 116 -19.27 10.11 15.83
C VAL A 116 -18.88 8.64 15.77
N ILE A 117 -19.04 7.95 16.91
CA ILE A 117 -18.92 6.50 17.01
C ILE A 117 -20.34 5.92 16.98
N ILE A 118 -20.63 5.00 16.06
CA ILE A 118 -21.96 4.40 15.94
C ILE A 118 -21.94 3.04 16.61
N LEU A 119 -22.51 2.95 17.81
CA LEU A 119 -22.53 1.69 18.58
C LEU A 119 -23.39 0.63 17.89
N LYS A 120 -22.96 -0.64 17.99
CA LYS A 120 -23.53 -1.79 17.28
C LYS A 120 -25.00 -2.06 17.58
N LYS A 121 -25.41 -1.87 18.83
CA LYS A 121 -26.74 -2.27 19.31
C LYS A 121 -27.85 -1.48 18.59
N ASP A 122 -28.78 -2.22 17.97
CA ASP A 122 -29.92 -1.72 17.19
C ASP A 122 -29.58 -0.78 16.01
N ALA A 123 -28.30 -0.67 15.64
CA ALA A 123 -27.87 0.08 14.48
C ALA A 123 -28.18 -0.70 13.19
N THR A 124 -28.64 0.02 12.16
CA THR A 124 -28.84 -0.51 10.81
C THR A 124 -28.27 0.48 9.80
N LYS A 125 -28.12 0.05 8.55
CA LYS A 125 -27.67 0.94 7.47
C LYS A 125 -28.59 2.16 7.34
N GLU A 126 -29.90 1.94 7.36
CA GLU A 126 -30.93 2.98 7.19
C GLU A 126 -30.89 3.98 8.34
N LYS A 127 -30.83 3.50 9.60
CA LYS A 127 -30.73 4.36 10.78
C LYS A 127 -29.45 5.19 10.77
N THR A 128 -28.34 4.57 10.37
CA THR A 128 -27.03 5.23 10.27
C THR A 128 -27.03 6.32 9.22
N LEU A 129 -27.53 6.06 8.01
CA LEU A 129 -27.67 7.07 6.96
C LEU A 129 -28.59 8.23 7.41
N ALA A 130 -29.72 7.91 8.03
CA ALA A 130 -30.65 8.92 8.54
C ALA A 130 -29.99 9.80 9.62
N LEU A 131 -29.23 9.20 10.54
CA LEU A 131 -28.48 9.89 11.58
C LEU A 131 -27.43 10.82 10.97
N LEU A 132 -26.55 10.30 10.12
CA LEU A 132 -25.45 11.05 9.51
C LEU A 132 -25.98 12.18 8.62
N LYS A 133 -27.07 11.97 7.89
CA LYS A 133 -27.75 13.03 7.12
C LYS A 133 -28.26 14.14 8.02
N ASN A 134 -28.86 13.80 9.16
CA ASN A 134 -29.34 14.77 10.14
C ASN A 134 -28.19 15.56 10.76
N MET A 135 -27.15 14.86 11.22
CA MET A 135 -25.96 15.47 11.82
C MET A 135 -25.24 16.41 10.85
N THR A 136 -25.05 16.00 9.59
CA THR A 136 -24.36 16.83 8.59
C THR A 136 -25.18 18.06 8.25
N THR A 137 -26.51 17.94 8.10
CA THR A 137 -27.42 19.07 7.85
C THR A 137 -27.37 20.10 8.98
N GLU A 138 -27.41 19.67 10.24
CA GLU A 138 -27.32 20.60 11.38
C GLU A 138 -25.91 21.20 11.52
N ALA A 139 -24.86 20.40 11.28
CA ALA A 139 -23.48 20.88 11.34
C ALA A 139 -23.16 21.93 10.26
N GLN A 140 -23.74 21.83 9.07
CA GLN A 140 -23.59 22.86 8.02
C GLN A 140 -24.10 24.22 8.46
N LYS A 141 -25.21 24.28 9.20
CA LYS A 141 -25.76 25.55 9.73
C LYS A 141 -24.81 26.22 10.73
N LEU A 142 -23.89 25.45 11.31
CA LEU A 142 -22.92 25.88 12.31
C LEU A 142 -21.48 25.97 11.76
N ASN A 143 -21.30 25.79 10.44
CA ASN A 143 -19.97 25.71 9.79
C ASN A 143 -19.05 24.65 10.42
N LYS A 144 -19.62 23.49 10.76
CA LYS A 144 -18.92 22.36 11.41
C LYS A 144 -18.98 21.11 10.55
N ASN A 145 -18.05 20.20 10.82
CA ASN A 145 -17.99 18.92 10.15
C ASN A 145 -18.35 17.78 11.09
N ILE A 146 -18.93 16.75 10.49
CA ILE A 146 -19.14 15.45 11.11
C ILE A 146 -18.07 14.53 10.58
N VAL A 147 -17.42 13.79 11.47
CA VAL A 147 -16.37 12.86 11.09
C VAL A 147 -16.72 11.49 11.67
N ILE A 148 -16.84 10.50 10.80
CA ILE A 148 -17.06 9.11 11.24
C ILE A 148 -15.79 8.66 11.95
N TYR A 149 -15.97 8.14 13.16
CA TYR A 149 -14.94 7.45 13.95
C TYR A 149 -15.29 5.96 13.88
N PRO A 150 -14.65 5.18 12.98
CA PRO A 150 -14.69 3.73 13.02
C PRO A 150 -14.07 3.21 14.31
N HIS A 151 -14.71 2.25 14.96
CA HIS A 151 -14.30 1.75 16.26
C HIS A 151 -14.55 0.26 16.37
N ASP A 152 -13.59 -0.47 16.93
CA ASP A 152 -13.72 -1.90 17.25
C ASP A 152 -15.03 -2.22 18.00
N ASN A 153 -15.64 -3.37 17.69
CA ASN A 153 -16.90 -3.84 18.26
C ASN A 153 -18.11 -2.87 18.11
N CYS A 154 -18.06 -1.96 17.14
CA CYS A 154 -19.15 -1.03 16.83
C CYS A 154 -19.86 -1.40 15.51
N PHE A 155 -20.75 -0.54 15.00
CA PHE A 155 -21.48 -0.80 13.75
C PHE A 155 -20.62 -0.55 12.50
N ILE A 156 -19.64 0.35 12.63
CA ILE A 156 -18.62 0.64 11.61
C ILE A 156 -17.28 0.45 12.31
N GLU A 157 -16.55 -0.59 11.95
CA GLU A 157 -15.35 -1.06 12.65
C GLU A 157 -14.05 -0.59 11.95
N SER A 158 -14.09 -0.33 10.65
CA SER A 158 -12.94 0.17 9.86
C SER A 158 -13.25 1.38 8.99
N ALA A 159 -12.20 2.06 8.52
CA ALA A 159 -12.29 3.16 7.58
C ALA A 159 -12.98 2.74 6.26
N GLU A 160 -12.67 1.54 5.76
CA GLU A 160 -13.25 1.02 4.53
C GLU A 160 -14.76 0.79 4.64
N GLU A 161 -15.25 0.34 5.80
CA GLU A 161 -16.68 0.17 6.07
C GLU A 161 -17.45 1.49 6.13
N ALA A 162 -16.78 2.61 6.42
CA ALA A 162 -17.41 3.92 6.44
C ALA A 162 -17.66 4.49 5.03
N ILE A 163 -16.84 4.10 4.04
CA ILE A 163 -16.85 4.69 2.68
C ILE A 163 -18.24 4.65 2.02
N PRO A 164 -18.99 3.52 2.02
CA PRO A 164 -20.30 3.48 1.37
C PRO A 164 -21.30 4.50 1.94
N TYR A 165 -21.21 4.84 3.23
CA TYR A 165 -22.08 5.85 3.86
C TYR A 165 -21.71 7.26 3.40
N ILE A 166 -20.42 7.54 3.25
CA ILE A 166 -19.93 8.84 2.80
C ILE A 166 -20.29 9.05 1.33
N GLU A 167 -20.07 8.05 0.49
CA GLU A 167 -20.41 8.09 -0.94
C GLU A 167 -21.92 8.21 -1.17
N GLU A 168 -22.74 7.46 -0.43
CA GLU A 168 -24.19 7.48 -0.57
C GLU A 168 -24.80 8.84 -0.13
N LEU A 169 -24.28 9.44 0.95
CA LEU A 169 -24.75 10.74 1.41
C LEU A 169 -24.17 11.90 0.62
N ASN A 170 -22.93 11.76 0.13
CA ASN A 170 -22.18 12.77 -0.61
C ASN A 170 -22.26 14.18 0.03
N ALA A 171 -22.18 14.23 1.35
CA ALA A 171 -22.28 15.47 2.12
C ALA A 171 -20.92 16.18 2.18
N PRO A 172 -20.83 17.49 1.88
CA PRO A 172 -19.55 18.22 1.79
C PRO A 172 -18.82 18.42 3.13
N ASN A 173 -19.51 18.14 4.24
CA ASN A 173 -18.98 18.27 5.60
C ASN A 173 -18.97 16.92 6.36
N LEU A 174 -18.99 15.80 5.63
CA LEU A 174 -18.86 14.45 6.18
C LEU A 174 -17.49 13.88 5.82
N TYR A 175 -16.72 13.52 6.83
CA TYR A 175 -15.36 13.00 6.68
C TYR A 175 -15.16 11.70 7.48
N LEU A 176 -13.95 11.18 7.41
CA LEU A 176 -13.53 9.93 8.04
C LEU A 176 -12.22 10.12 8.81
N THR A 177 -11.99 9.24 9.78
CA THR A 177 -10.71 9.11 10.49
C THR A 177 -10.13 7.72 10.33
N LEU A 178 -8.82 7.65 10.09
CA LEU A 178 -8.07 6.40 10.02
C LEU A 178 -7.39 6.14 11.37
N HIS A 179 -7.80 5.09 12.09
CA HIS A 179 -7.28 4.79 13.42
C HIS A 179 -6.45 3.51 13.39
N LEU A 180 -5.14 3.58 13.64
CA LEU A 180 -4.25 2.41 13.60
C LEU A 180 -4.77 1.25 14.45
N CYS A 181 -5.11 1.51 15.72
CA CYS A 181 -5.57 0.47 16.64
C CYS A 181 -6.86 -0.23 16.17
N HIS A 182 -7.82 0.50 15.58
CA HIS A 182 -9.06 -0.09 15.07
C HIS A 182 -8.83 -0.84 13.75
N GLU A 183 -7.97 -0.34 12.87
CA GLU A 183 -7.59 -1.06 11.64
C GLU A 183 -6.86 -2.37 11.93
N LEU A 184 -5.97 -2.40 12.93
CA LEU A 184 -5.31 -3.63 13.35
C LEU A 184 -6.33 -4.66 13.84
N ARG A 185 -7.31 -4.25 14.64
CA ARG A 185 -8.38 -5.14 15.13
C ARG A 185 -9.35 -5.59 14.06
N ALA A 186 -9.62 -4.75 13.07
CA ALA A 186 -10.39 -5.13 11.89
C ALA A 186 -9.62 -6.08 10.94
N GLY A 187 -8.38 -6.48 11.28
CA GLY A 187 -7.56 -7.39 10.48
C GLY A 187 -6.87 -6.72 9.29
N ASN A 188 -6.79 -5.39 9.27
CA ASN A 188 -6.26 -4.62 8.14
C ASN A 188 -4.75 -4.32 8.26
N GLY A 189 -4.06 -4.85 9.26
CA GLY A 189 -2.64 -4.52 9.54
C GLY A 189 -1.67 -4.78 8.39
N ASN A 190 -1.93 -5.80 7.55
CA ASN A 190 -1.12 -6.14 6.38
C ASN A 190 -1.59 -5.46 5.07
N ARG A 191 -2.65 -4.65 5.13
CA ARG A 191 -3.24 -3.96 3.96
C ARG A 191 -3.59 -2.50 4.27
N LEU A 192 -2.91 -1.89 5.25
CA LEU A 192 -3.16 -0.52 5.70
C LEU A 192 -3.05 0.49 4.56
N LEU A 193 -2.08 0.31 3.65
CA LEU A 193 -1.90 1.19 2.50
C LEU A 193 -3.11 1.16 1.56
N ASP A 194 -3.64 -0.02 1.24
CA ASP A 194 -4.84 -0.15 0.40
C ASP A 194 -6.05 0.51 1.04
N VAL A 195 -6.25 0.32 2.36
CA VAL A 195 -7.33 0.97 3.12
C VAL A 195 -7.14 2.49 3.10
N ALA A 196 -5.92 2.98 3.30
CA ALA A 196 -5.59 4.39 3.29
C ALA A 196 -5.81 5.03 1.91
N ILE A 197 -5.41 4.38 0.82
CA ILE A 197 -5.63 4.87 -0.56
C ILE A 197 -7.13 5.05 -0.84
N LYS A 198 -7.95 4.06 -0.47
CA LYS A 198 -9.41 4.12 -0.68
C LYS A 198 -10.07 5.19 0.17
N SER A 199 -9.62 5.35 1.42
CA SER A 199 -10.19 6.32 2.36
C SER A 199 -9.66 7.74 2.18
N ALA A 200 -8.49 7.92 1.56
CA ALA A 200 -7.79 9.21 1.42
C ALA A 200 -8.66 10.40 0.98
N PRO A 201 -9.61 10.26 0.03
CA PRO A 201 -10.49 11.37 -0.36
C PRO A 201 -11.36 11.92 0.77
N TYR A 202 -11.58 11.14 1.82
CA TYR A 202 -12.48 11.43 2.94
C TYR A 202 -11.75 11.67 4.26
N LEU A 203 -10.45 11.38 4.35
CA LEU A 203 -9.70 11.46 5.60
C LEU A 203 -9.48 12.91 6.03
N LYS A 204 -9.87 13.19 7.28
CA LYS A 204 -9.59 14.48 7.94
C LYS A 204 -8.66 14.35 9.14
N PHE A 205 -8.67 13.18 9.77
CA PHE A 205 -7.85 12.87 10.93
C PHE A 205 -7.24 11.48 10.80
N ALA A 206 -6.18 11.25 11.56
CA ALA A 206 -5.63 9.93 11.81
C ALA A 206 -5.33 9.77 13.30
N SER A 207 -5.33 8.54 13.82
CA SER A 207 -4.79 8.27 15.16
C SER A 207 -3.80 7.13 15.17
N ILE A 208 -2.76 7.29 15.99
CA ILE A 208 -1.66 6.34 16.15
C ILE A 208 -1.52 5.93 17.62
N SER A 209 -1.04 4.72 17.86
CA SER A 209 -0.66 4.20 19.17
C SER A 209 0.44 3.16 19.00
N GLY A 210 1.18 2.87 20.07
CA GLY A 210 1.97 1.65 20.12
C GLY A 210 1.04 0.44 20.11
N SER A 211 1.44 -0.65 19.46
CA SER A 211 0.59 -1.82 19.25
C SER A 211 1.42 -3.09 19.19
N ASN A 212 0.80 -4.23 19.45
CA ASN A 212 1.37 -5.54 19.20
C ASN A 212 1.00 -6.05 17.80
N VAL A 213 1.70 -7.05 17.28
CA VAL A 213 1.31 -7.77 16.05
C VAL A 213 0.10 -8.67 16.33
N THR A 214 0.09 -9.33 17.49
CA THR A 214 -1.03 -10.19 17.90
C THR A 214 -2.16 -9.35 18.50
N MET A 215 -3.31 -9.38 17.82
CA MET A 215 -4.57 -8.78 18.30
C MET A 215 -5.44 -9.84 18.95
N PHE A 216 -6.10 -9.49 20.05
CA PHE A 216 -7.07 -10.35 20.73
C PHE A 216 -8.48 -9.77 20.61
N ASP A 217 -9.47 -10.66 20.61
CA ASP A 217 -10.87 -10.26 20.68
C ASP A 217 -11.12 -9.40 21.92
N ASN A 218 -11.84 -8.29 21.72
CA ASN A 218 -12.04 -7.29 22.75
C ASN A 218 -13.31 -7.50 23.58
N ASP A 219 -13.60 -8.75 23.95
CA ASP A 219 -14.82 -9.11 24.69
C ASP A 219 -14.90 -8.48 26.10
N LYS A 220 -13.78 -7.93 26.59
CA LYS A 220 -13.67 -7.33 27.94
C LYS A 220 -13.24 -5.86 27.94
N GLY A 221 -13.18 -5.20 26.79
CA GLY A 221 -12.69 -3.81 26.71
C GLY A 221 -11.20 -3.66 27.05
N ASN A 222 -10.40 -4.73 26.93
CA ASN A 222 -8.96 -4.68 27.13
C ASN A 222 -8.30 -4.18 25.85
N TRP A 223 -7.57 -3.07 25.94
CA TRP A 223 -6.87 -2.44 24.81
C TRP A 223 -5.35 -2.57 24.88
N SER A 224 -4.82 -3.31 25.84
CA SER A 224 -3.37 -3.38 26.09
C SER A 224 -2.55 -3.97 24.94
N ASP A 225 -3.17 -4.67 23.99
CA ASP A 225 -2.56 -5.18 22.77
C ASP A 225 -2.51 -4.12 21.65
N ALA A 226 -3.59 -3.39 21.45
CA ALA A 226 -3.75 -2.44 20.34
C ALA A 226 -3.37 -1.00 20.69
N ILE A 227 -3.40 -0.62 21.98
CA ILE A 227 -3.09 0.72 22.47
C ILE A 227 -2.06 0.64 23.59
N LYS A 228 -0.86 1.14 23.30
CA LYS A 228 0.28 1.28 24.20
C LYS A 228 0.91 2.67 24.02
N PRO A 229 1.82 3.10 24.93
CA PRO A 229 2.75 4.17 24.62
C PRO A 229 3.39 3.98 23.24
N LEU A 230 3.58 5.04 22.46
CA LEU A 230 3.98 4.93 21.05
C LEU A 230 5.36 4.28 20.87
N ASP A 231 6.20 4.29 21.91
CA ASP A 231 7.50 3.65 21.97
C ASP A 231 7.45 2.17 22.43
N ASN A 232 6.26 1.61 22.65
CA ASN A 232 6.06 0.23 23.11
C ASN A 232 5.25 -0.61 22.12
N GLY A 233 5.42 -1.94 22.21
CA GLY A 233 4.75 -2.94 21.37
C GLY A 233 5.71 -3.60 20.37
N ASP A 234 5.30 -4.70 19.76
CA ASP A 234 6.09 -5.43 18.74
C ASP A 234 5.60 -5.20 17.30
N TYR A 235 4.55 -4.39 17.09
CA TYR A 235 4.15 -3.92 15.76
C TYR A 235 5.03 -2.75 15.31
N ASP A 236 5.51 -2.79 14.08
CA ASP A 236 6.25 -1.69 13.48
C ASP A 236 5.31 -0.55 13.07
N VAL A 237 5.10 0.40 13.99
CA VAL A 237 4.26 1.58 13.77
C VAL A 237 4.78 2.52 12.69
N SER A 238 6.04 2.38 12.23
CA SER A 238 6.55 3.16 11.09
C SER A 238 5.76 2.88 9.81
N ILE A 239 5.22 1.67 9.66
CA ILE A 239 4.34 1.28 8.54
C ILE A 239 3.17 2.26 8.42
N PHE A 240 2.51 2.59 9.54
CA PHE A 240 1.37 3.51 9.52
C PHE A 240 1.78 4.94 9.14
N VAL A 241 2.93 5.41 9.63
CA VAL A 241 3.46 6.74 9.29
C VAL A 241 3.84 6.82 7.81
N SER A 242 4.51 5.79 7.28
CA SER A 242 4.80 5.65 5.86
C SER A 242 3.54 5.64 5.01
N VAL A 243 2.47 4.96 5.46
CA VAL A 243 1.16 4.96 4.79
C VAL A 243 0.59 6.38 4.69
N LEU A 244 0.58 7.13 5.80
CA LEU A 244 0.11 8.52 5.81
C LEU A 244 0.93 9.41 4.87
N GLN A 245 2.25 9.22 4.81
CA GLN A 245 3.14 9.94 3.90
C GLN A 245 2.88 9.57 2.42
N LYS A 246 2.68 8.29 2.11
CA LYS A 246 2.39 7.79 0.74
C LYS A 246 1.09 8.37 0.20
N ILE A 247 0.05 8.48 1.02
CA ILE A 247 -1.21 9.12 0.62
C ILE A 247 -1.18 10.65 0.73
N LYS A 248 -0.02 11.24 1.09
CA LYS A 248 0.18 12.69 1.27
C LYS A 248 -0.83 13.30 2.24
N PHE A 249 -1.10 12.61 3.34
CA PHE A 249 -2.11 13.00 4.32
C PHE A 249 -1.87 14.42 4.87
N GLN A 250 -2.87 15.29 4.74
CA GLN A 250 -2.82 16.70 5.19
C GLN A 250 -3.65 16.98 6.46
N GLY A 251 -4.24 15.94 7.05
CA GLY A 251 -5.04 16.06 8.26
C GLY A 251 -4.20 16.08 9.53
N LYS A 252 -4.87 16.12 10.68
CA LYS A 252 -4.22 16.12 11.99
C LYS A 252 -4.10 14.68 12.54
N THR A 253 -2.98 14.39 13.20
CA THR A 253 -2.71 13.08 13.79
C THR A 253 -2.84 13.13 15.32
N MET A 254 -3.49 12.12 15.90
CA MET A 254 -3.73 12.02 17.34
C MET A 254 -3.05 10.78 17.93
N LEU A 255 -2.32 10.95 19.03
CA LEU A 255 -1.87 9.86 19.87
C LEU A 255 -3.05 9.31 20.68
N HIS A 256 -3.40 8.05 20.45
CA HIS A 256 -4.43 7.34 21.19
C HIS A 256 -3.86 6.77 22.49
N THR A 257 -4.51 7.05 23.62
CA THR A 257 -3.96 6.79 24.98
C THR A 257 -4.89 5.98 25.89
N PHE A 258 -6.02 5.49 25.36
CA PHE A 258 -7.00 4.74 26.15
C PHE A 258 -6.38 3.49 26.81
N GLY A 259 -6.64 3.31 28.10
CA GLY A 259 -6.20 2.11 28.84
C GLY A 259 -4.72 2.08 29.22
N ILE A 260 -3.94 3.13 28.93
CA ILE A 260 -2.56 3.25 29.41
C ILE A 260 -2.58 3.61 30.90
N GLU A 261 -2.05 2.72 31.74
CA GLU A 261 -1.98 2.92 33.20
C GLU A 261 -0.69 3.63 33.65
N GLU A 262 0.31 3.73 32.77
CA GLU A 262 1.51 4.51 33.04
C GLU A 262 1.18 5.99 33.25
N ALA A 263 1.94 6.67 34.13
CA ALA A 263 1.73 8.09 34.41
C ALA A 263 1.78 8.93 33.11
N PRO A 264 0.81 9.85 32.90
CA PRO A 264 0.69 10.58 31.63
C PRO A 264 1.95 11.31 31.19
N LYS A 265 2.62 11.99 32.13
CA LYS A 265 3.87 12.71 31.83
C LYS A 265 4.93 11.78 31.23
N GLU A 266 5.05 10.55 31.71
CA GLU A 266 6.11 9.62 31.31
C GLU A 266 5.85 9.11 29.89
N HIS A 267 4.69 8.50 29.65
CA HIS A 267 4.41 7.91 28.35
C HIS A 267 4.21 8.97 27.24
N LEU A 268 3.61 10.13 27.55
CA LEU A 268 3.46 11.22 26.57
C LEU A 268 4.84 11.78 26.17
N SER A 269 5.76 11.95 27.13
CA SER A 269 7.12 12.45 26.85
C SER A 269 7.90 11.56 25.90
N ARG A 270 7.76 10.24 26.04
CA ARG A 270 8.44 9.29 25.13
C ARG A 270 7.69 9.15 23.80
N SER A 271 6.36 9.17 23.83
CA SER A 271 5.55 9.04 22.61
C SER A 271 5.76 10.21 21.64
N ILE A 272 5.81 11.45 22.11
CA ILE A 272 6.07 12.61 21.22
C ILE A 272 7.46 12.55 20.58
N LYS A 273 8.47 12.08 21.32
CA LYS A 273 9.83 11.88 20.78
C LYS A 273 9.82 10.79 19.70
N LYS A 274 9.19 9.64 19.99
CA LYS A 274 9.06 8.55 19.03
C LYS A 274 8.32 8.99 17.76
N TRP A 275 7.25 9.77 17.89
CA TRP A 275 6.53 10.34 16.75
C TRP A 275 7.44 11.18 15.85
N ASN A 276 8.20 12.11 16.42
CA ASN A 276 9.11 12.96 15.64
C ASN A 276 10.14 12.12 14.87
N THR A 277 10.76 11.14 15.53
CA THR A 277 11.69 10.19 14.90
C THR A 277 11.02 9.41 13.77
N LEU A 278 9.83 8.86 14.00
CA LEU A 278 9.10 8.10 12.97
C LEU A 278 8.81 8.96 11.73
N VAL A 279 8.32 10.20 11.92
CA VAL A 279 8.00 11.08 10.78
C VAL A 279 9.26 11.43 9.98
N ASP A 280 10.38 11.68 10.65
CA ASP A 280 11.65 11.96 9.99
C ASP A 280 12.22 10.75 9.25
N ASP A 281 12.34 9.61 9.93
CA ASP A 281 12.93 8.39 9.35
C ASP A 281 12.13 7.89 8.13
N THR A 282 10.79 7.87 8.22
CA THR A 282 9.96 7.43 7.09
C THR A 282 9.96 8.45 5.96
N TYR A 283 10.06 9.75 6.27
CA TYR A 283 10.17 10.79 5.24
C TYR A 283 11.50 10.68 4.50
N GLU A 284 12.61 10.48 5.21
CA GLU A 284 13.91 10.26 4.58
C GLU A 284 13.87 8.99 3.71
N THR A 285 13.37 7.88 4.25
CA THR A 285 13.24 6.61 3.50
C THR A 285 12.45 6.79 2.20
N LEU A 286 11.31 7.48 2.24
CA LEU A 286 10.49 7.75 1.07
C LEU A 286 11.16 8.67 0.04
N ASN A 287 11.96 9.63 0.52
CA ASN A 287 12.41 10.74 -0.32
C ASN A 287 13.86 10.63 -0.80
N ASN A 288 14.68 9.79 -0.17
CA ASN A 288 16.09 9.61 -0.50
C ASN A 288 16.31 9.09 -1.93
N ASN A 289 15.31 8.45 -2.55
CA ASN A 289 15.39 7.88 -3.91
C ASN A 289 14.39 8.48 -4.91
N LEU A 290 13.79 9.65 -4.65
CA LEU A 290 12.81 10.25 -5.58
C LEU A 290 13.41 10.63 -6.94
N ASN A 291 14.67 11.05 -6.94
CA ASN A 291 15.39 11.38 -8.17
C ASN A 291 16.01 10.14 -8.85
N ASN A 292 16.02 8.99 -8.16
CA ASN A 292 16.53 7.76 -8.76
C ASN A 292 15.53 7.29 -9.81
N ILE A 293 16.06 6.94 -10.98
CA ILE A 293 15.29 6.39 -12.09
C ILE A 293 15.05 4.89 -11.89
N LEU A 294 15.99 4.23 -11.19
CA LEU A 294 16.06 2.80 -10.94
C LEU A 294 16.43 2.56 -9.47
N ASP A 295 15.89 1.49 -8.88
CA ASP A 295 16.27 1.02 -7.55
C ASP A 295 16.00 -0.48 -7.45
N ASN A 296 17.09 -1.26 -7.45
CA ASN A 296 17.12 -2.69 -7.70
C ASN A 296 16.19 -3.07 -8.87
N PRO A 297 16.50 -2.63 -10.09
CA PRO A 297 15.64 -2.92 -11.23
C PRO A 297 15.60 -4.42 -11.51
N GLU A 298 14.40 -4.97 -11.62
CA GLU A 298 14.20 -6.43 -11.64
C GLU A 298 13.75 -6.95 -13.01
N ASN A 299 12.93 -6.18 -13.75
CA ASN A 299 12.49 -6.53 -15.09
C ASN A 299 12.61 -5.33 -16.04
N ALA A 300 12.96 -5.60 -17.30
CA ALA A 300 12.88 -4.65 -18.40
C ALA A 300 11.96 -5.16 -19.51
N TYR A 301 10.70 -4.73 -19.55
CA TYR A 301 9.71 -5.17 -20.53
C TYR A 301 9.57 -4.20 -21.71
N TRP A 302 9.62 -4.69 -22.94
CA TRP A 302 9.35 -3.91 -24.15
C TRP A 302 7.90 -4.06 -24.61
N ASP A 303 7.19 -2.95 -24.77
CA ASP A 303 5.86 -2.93 -25.37
C ASP A 303 5.90 -2.35 -26.80
N ASP A 304 5.57 -3.20 -27.79
CA ASP A 304 5.59 -2.82 -29.20
C ASP A 304 4.57 -1.74 -29.58
N VAL A 305 3.43 -1.68 -28.86
CA VAL A 305 2.34 -0.75 -29.17
C VAL A 305 2.70 0.68 -28.76
N SER A 306 3.16 0.86 -27.51
CA SER A 306 3.58 2.15 -26.96
C SER A 306 5.04 2.50 -27.29
N LYS A 307 5.81 1.56 -27.85
CA LYS A 307 7.25 1.71 -28.17
C LYS A 307 8.06 2.19 -26.96
N THR A 308 7.76 1.61 -25.81
CA THR A 308 8.30 2.02 -24.51
C THR A 308 8.91 0.81 -23.83
N TRP A 309 10.04 1.00 -23.16
CA TRP A 309 10.52 0.07 -22.13
C TRP A 309 9.90 0.43 -20.78
N PHE A 310 9.29 -0.56 -20.13
CA PHE A 310 8.85 -0.47 -18.74
C PHE A 310 9.88 -1.17 -17.87
N ILE A 311 10.38 -0.47 -16.86
CA ILE A 311 11.36 -1.00 -15.92
C ILE A 311 10.72 -1.09 -14.55
N SER A 312 10.71 -2.27 -13.93
CA SER A 312 10.29 -2.42 -12.55
C SER A 312 11.42 -2.04 -11.60
N SER A 313 11.10 -1.48 -10.45
CA SER A 313 12.05 -1.17 -9.37
C SER A 313 11.44 -1.61 -8.05
N LEU A 314 12.20 -2.40 -7.28
CA LEU A 314 11.71 -3.03 -6.05
C LEU A 314 11.49 -2.03 -4.92
N GLY A 315 12.12 -0.86 -4.97
CA GLY A 315 11.86 0.23 -4.03
C GLY A 315 12.55 0.12 -2.67
N GLY A 316 13.75 -0.44 -2.62
CA GLY A 316 14.57 -0.50 -1.41
C GLY A 316 15.89 -1.19 -1.68
N GLU A 317 16.76 -1.28 -0.67
CA GLU A 317 18.16 -1.73 -0.84
C GLU A 317 18.34 -3.25 -1.14
N LYS A 318 17.26 -4.04 -1.10
CA LYS A 318 17.32 -5.51 -1.25
C LYS A 318 16.09 -6.08 -1.94
N VAL A 319 16.22 -7.31 -2.44
CA VAL A 319 15.08 -8.15 -2.79
C VAL A 319 14.20 -8.33 -1.55
N THR A 320 12.91 -8.03 -1.68
CA THR A 320 11.97 -7.96 -0.56
C THR A 320 10.64 -8.64 -0.91
N ILE A 321 9.98 -9.18 0.11
CA ILE A 321 8.60 -9.68 0.06
C ILE A 321 7.62 -8.75 0.80
N GLU A 322 8.13 -7.64 1.32
CA GLU A 322 7.33 -6.66 2.05
C GLU A 322 6.25 -6.08 1.15
N LYS A 323 5.09 -5.82 1.76
CA LYS A 323 3.95 -5.15 1.13
C LYS A 323 3.89 -3.70 1.55
N ASP A 324 5.00 -3.02 1.33
CA ASP A 324 5.22 -1.68 1.86
C ASP A 324 4.66 -0.62 0.92
N GLY A 325 4.70 -0.80 -0.39
CA GLY A 325 4.30 0.18 -1.40
C GLY A 325 5.45 1.10 -1.84
N TYR A 326 6.71 0.70 -1.68
CA TYR A 326 7.86 1.50 -2.11
C TYR A 326 8.28 1.28 -3.57
N GLY A 327 7.88 0.17 -4.18
CA GLY A 327 8.15 -0.14 -5.57
C GLY A 327 7.45 0.77 -6.59
N TRP A 328 8.04 0.86 -7.78
CA TRP A 328 7.52 1.65 -8.90
C TRP A 328 7.90 1.08 -10.26
N LEU A 329 7.28 1.64 -11.31
CA LEU A 329 7.66 1.43 -12.70
C LEU A 329 8.19 2.72 -13.33
N THR A 330 9.26 2.61 -14.10
CA THR A 330 9.84 3.69 -14.91
C THR A 330 9.56 3.44 -16.39
N ARG A 331 9.27 4.50 -17.16
CA ARG A 331 9.13 4.45 -18.62
C ARG A 331 10.35 5.03 -19.33
N LEU A 332 10.92 4.27 -20.25
CA LEU A 332 11.98 4.72 -21.14
C LEU A 332 11.53 4.64 -22.60
N ASP A 333 12.11 5.49 -23.45
CA ASP A 333 11.96 5.39 -24.90
C ASP A 333 12.78 4.22 -25.47
N GLU A 334 12.67 3.99 -26.78
CA GLU A 334 13.38 2.92 -27.48
C GLU A 334 14.90 2.95 -27.37
N ASN A 335 15.48 4.09 -26.97
CA ASN A 335 16.93 4.30 -26.81
C ASN A 335 17.36 4.32 -25.34
N GLY A 336 16.43 4.10 -24.40
CA GLY A 336 16.69 4.11 -22.97
C GLY A 336 16.64 5.51 -22.33
N ASN A 337 16.18 6.54 -23.03
CA ASN A 337 15.97 7.86 -22.42
C ASN A 337 14.72 7.83 -21.56
N VAL A 338 14.75 8.48 -20.40
CA VAL A 338 13.60 8.54 -19.49
C VAL A 338 12.46 9.33 -20.12
N ILE A 339 11.31 8.69 -20.31
CA ILE A 339 10.05 9.33 -20.66
C ILE A 339 9.34 9.80 -19.39
N SER A 340 9.26 8.93 -18.39
CA SER A 340 8.62 9.21 -17.11
C SER A 340 9.30 8.39 -16.03
N ASN A 341 10.00 9.07 -15.12
CA ASN A 341 10.41 8.46 -13.86
C ASN A 341 9.17 8.16 -13.02
N ARG A 342 9.16 7.06 -12.26
CA ARG A 342 8.08 6.74 -11.31
C ARG A 342 6.69 6.89 -11.93
N TRP A 343 6.52 6.33 -13.12
CA TRP A 343 5.29 6.42 -13.90
C TRP A 343 4.10 5.76 -13.20
N ILE A 344 4.35 4.65 -12.49
CA ILE A 344 3.40 3.99 -11.60
C ILE A 344 4.10 3.79 -10.28
N GLU A 345 3.53 4.33 -9.19
CA GLU A 345 4.06 4.22 -7.84
C GLU A 345 3.10 3.42 -6.96
N VAL A 346 3.50 3.20 -5.70
CA VAL A 346 2.67 2.53 -4.68
C VAL A 346 2.42 1.06 -5.03
N LEU A 347 3.43 0.46 -5.66
CA LEU A 347 3.59 -0.98 -5.84
C LEU A 347 4.46 -1.50 -4.70
N ASP A 348 4.31 -2.76 -4.34
CA ASP A 348 5.04 -3.32 -3.20
C ASP A 348 6.50 -3.59 -3.57
N ALA A 349 6.72 -4.55 -4.46
CA ALA A 349 8.02 -4.88 -5.03
C ALA A 349 7.79 -5.52 -6.40
N PRO A 350 7.47 -4.69 -7.42
CA PRO A 350 7.05 -5.17 -8.72
C PRO A 350 8.21 -5.88 -9.42
N THR A 351 7.90 -7.02 -10.02
CA THR A 351 8.89 -7.85 -10.72
C THR A 351 8.58 -7.89 -12.22
N GLY A 352 8.40 -9.07 -12.80
CA GLY A 352 8.15 -9.26 -14.23
C GLY A 352 6.78 -8.80 -14.72
N MET A 353 6.71 -8.61 -16.03
CA MET A 353 5.64 -7.87 -16.70
C MET A 353 5.32 -8.42 -18.09
N ALA A 354 4.04 -8.34 -18.48
CA ALA A 354 3.63 -8.49 -19.87
C ALA A 354 2.46 -7.57 -20.21
N SER A 355 2.31 -7.22 -21.49
CA SER A 355 1.18 -6.42 -21.97
C SER A 355 0.24 -7.25 -22.85
N TYR A 356 -1.03 -6.87 -22.84
CA TYR A 356 -2.01 -7.28 -23.84
C TYR A 356 -2.86 -6.07 -24.23
N LYS A 357 -2.74 -5.65 -25.49
CA LYS A 357 -3.36 -4.42 -26.01
C LYS A 357 -2.89 -3.19 -25.21
N ASN A 358 -3.80 -2.51 -24.50
CA ASN A 358 -3.52 -1.29 -23.73
C ASN A 358 -3.32 -1.57 -22.22
N LEU A 359 -3.31 -2.84 -21.82
CA LEU A 359 -3.15 -3.24 -20.43
C LEU A 359 -1.75 -3.80 -20.22
N LEU A 360 -1.05 -3.27 -19.22
CA LEU A 360 0.16 -3.84 -18.66
C LEU A 360 -0.23 -4.65 -17.42
N TYR A 361 0.31 -5.86 -17.32
CA TYR A 361 0.13 -6.79 -16.22
C TYR A 361 1.47 -6.94 -15.51
N VAL A 362 1.48 -6.74 -14.20
CA VAL A 362 2.70 -6.68 -13.39
C VAL A 362 2.55 -7.61 -12.20
N ALA A 363 3.51 -8.51 -11.99
CA ALA A 363 3.58 -9.29 -10.76
C ALA A 363 4.05 -8.37 -9.63
N ASP A 364 3.29 -8.32 -8.54
CA ASP A 364 3.59 -7.47 -7.39
C ASP A 364 3.14 -8.20 -6.11
N ARG A 365 4.10 -8.73 -5.35
CA ARG A 365 3.92 -9.48 -4.08
C ARG A 365 2.50 -9.91 -3.70
N GLY A 366 2.10 -11.07 -4.22
CA GLY A 366 0.82 -11.70 -3.90
C GLY A 366 -0.37 -11.22 -4.75
N VAL A 367 -0.16 -10.23 -5.62
CA VAL A 367 -1.16 -9.75 -6.57
C VAL A 367 -0.62 -9.67 -8.00
N LEU A 368 -1.54 -9.69 -8.96
CA LEU A 368 -1.31 -9.28 -10.34
C LEU A 368 -1.94 -7.89 -10.52
N VAL A 369 -1.13 -6.88 -10.85
CA VAL A 369 -1.59 -5.51 -11.04
C VAL A 369 -1.93 -5.28 -12.50
N GLU A 370 -3.13 -4.79 -12.77
CA GLU A 370 -3.55 -4.36 -14.11
C GLU A 370 -3.45 -2.83 -14.24
N ILE A 371 -2.71 -2.35 -15.24
CA ILE A 371 -2.46 -0.92 -15.47
C ILE A 371 -2.91 -0.52 -16.87
N ASP A 372 -3.64 0.59 -16.96
CA ASP A 372 -3.96 1.24 -18.24
C ASP A 372 -2.74 2.02 -18.73
N ILE A 373 -2.10 1.54 -19.80
CA ILE A 373 -0.87 2.13 -20.35
C ILE A 373 -1.11 3.56 -20.82
N SER A 374 -2.23 3.81 -21.51
CA SER A 374 -2.54 5.14 -22.02
C SER A 374 -2.78 6.18 -20.92
N LYS A 375 -3.38 5.76 -19.80
CA LYS A 375 -3.74 6.66 -18.70
C LYS A 375 -2.69 6.76 -17.59
N GLY A 376 -1.76 5.80 -17.51
CA GLY A 376 -0.83 5.71 -16.38
C GLY A 376 -1.55 5.50 -15.06
N LYS A 377 -2.50 4.56 -15.03
CA LYS A 377 -3.30 4.29 -13.83
C LYS A 377 -3.47 2.81 -13.58
N ILE A 378 -3.28 2.40 -12.34
CA ILE A 378 -3.70 1.09 -11.84
C ILE A 378 -5.23 1.01 -11.97
N ILE A 379 -5.72 -0.02 -12.65
CA ILE A 379 -7.15 -0.34 -12.79
C ILE A 379 -7.61 -1.18 -11.61
N ARG A 380 -6.84 -2.22 -11.28
CA ARG A 380 -7.10 -3.12 -10.14
C ARG A 380 -5.86 -3.93 -9.77
N LYS A 381 -5.83 -4.40 -8.53
CA LYS A 381 -4.91 -5.44 -8.03
C LYS A 381 -5.70 -6.75 -7.89
N ILE A 382 -5.26 -7.83 -8.52
CA ILE A 382 -5.92 -9.14 -8.52
C ILE A 382 -5.17 -10.06 -7.57
N ASN A 383 -5.82 -10.51 -6.49
CA ASN A 383 -5.20 -11.42 -5.53
C ASN A 383 -4.82 -12.76 -6.16
N LEU A 384 -3.57 -13.19 -5.96
CA LEU A 384 -3.07 -14.51 -6.34
C LEU A 384 -3.17 -15.43 -5.11
N PRO A 385 -4.08 -16.42 -5.10
CA PRO A 385 -4.33 -17.22 -3.90
C PRO A 385 -3.08 -17.95 -3.42
N ASN A 386 -2.72 -17.75 -2.15
CA ASN A 386 -1.55 -18.32 -1.49
C ASN A 386 -0.20 -17.99 -2.15
N SER A 387 -0.13 -16.91 -2.94
CA SER A 387 1.14 -16.47 -3.51
C SER A 387 2.06 -15.93 -2.40
N GLU A 388 3.33 -16.29 -2.48
CA GLU A 388 4.39 -15.85 -1.57
C GLU A 388 5.45 -15.02 -2.31
N PHE A 389 5.70 -15.31 -3.59
CA PHE A 389 6.69 -14.62 -4.42
C PHE A 389 6.25 -14.60 -5.88
N ALA A 390 5.18 -13.87 -6.19
CA ALA A 390 4.81 -13.58 -7.58
C ALA A 390 6.00 -12.94 -8.29
N ASN A 391 6.42 -13.52 -9.43
CA ASN A 391 7.70 -13.19 -10.05
C ASN A 391 7.56 -12.66 -11.48
N ASP A 392 7.31 -13.50 -12.49
CA ASP A 392 7.20 -13.04 -13.88
C ASP A 392 5.81 -13.25 -14.47
N VAL A 393 5.50 -12.50 -15.54
CA VAL A 393 4.23 -12.47 -16.22
C VAL A 393 4.44 -12.68 -17.72
N ALA A 394 3.67 -13.60 -18.32
CA ALA A 394 3.67 -13.80 -19.77
C ALA A 394 2.26 -13.71 -20.35
N SER A 395 2.12 -13.06 -21.51
CA SER A 395 0.84 -12.90 -22.20
C SER A 395 0.79 -13.71 -23.51
N THR A 396 -0.36 -14.34 -23.76
CA THR A 396 -0.61 -14.98 -25.05
C THR A 396 -1.20 -13.98 -26.05
N PRO A 397 -1.09 -14.23 -27.37
CA PRO A 397 -1.77 -13.42 -28.38
C PRO A 397 -3.30 -13.35 -28.23
N LYS A 398 -3.90 -14.28 -27.49
CA LYS A 398 -5.35 -14.32 -27.21
C LYS A 398 -5.74 -13.54 -25.96
N GLY A 399 -4.78 -13.10 -25.15
CA GLY A 399 -5.00 -12.34 -23.92
C GLY A 399 -5.18 -13.18 -22.65
N ASP A 400 -4.83 -14.47 -22.69
CA ASP A 400 -4.59 -15.21 -21.45
C ASP A 400 -3.24 -14.78 -20.87
N ILE A 401 -3.20 -14.49 -19.57
CA ILE A 401 -2.01 -14.05 -18.83
C ILE A 401 -1.58 -15.15 -17.87
N TYR A 402 -0.29 -15.41 -17.77
CA TYR A 402 0.31 -16.38 -16.85
C TYR A 402 1.23 -15.66 -15.88
N VAL A 403 1.27 -16.11 -14.63
CA VAL A 403 2.11 -15.51 -13.58
C VAL A 403 2.84 -16.62 -12.83
N SER A 404 4.15 -16.53 -12.67
CA SER A 404 4.92 -17.47 -11.86
C SER A 404 4.92 -17.05 -10.39
N ASP A 405 4.95 -18.03 -9.51
CA ASP A 405 5.29 -17.83 -8.10
C ASP A 405 6.41 -18.78 -7.71
N THR A 406 7.57 -18.17 -7.43
CA THR A 406 8.84 -18.87 -7.26
C THR A 406 8.87 -19.70 -5.98
N PHE A 407 8.29 -19.22 -4.88
CA PHE A 407 8.38 -19.90 -3.59
C PHE A 407 7.38 -21.03 -3.42
N THR A 408 6.26 -20.98 -4.12
CA THR A 408 5.18 -21.98 -3.98
C THR A 408 5.12 -23.00 -5.11
N ASN A 409 6.06 -22.96 -6.06
CA ASN A 409 6.05 -23.81 -7.26
C ASN A 409 4.70 -23.74 -7.99
N THR A 410 4.20 -22.52 -8.20
CA THR A 410 2.88 -22.30 -8.80
C THR A 410 3.02 -21.45 -10.07
N ILE A 411 2.27 -21.78 -11.11
CA ILE A 411 1.95 -20.87 -12.20
C ILE A 411 0.45 -20.63 -12.18
N TYR A 412 0.06 -19.36 -12.10
CA TYR A 412 -1.32 -18.91 -12.20
C TYR A 412 -1.67 -18.60 -13.65
N LYS A 413 -2.97 -18.58 -13.93
CA LYS A 413 -3.53 -18.12 -15.19
C LYS A 413 -4.66 -17.15 -14.89
N LEU A 414 -4.67 -16.01 -15.57
CA LEU A 414 -5.83 -15.14 -15.71
C LEU A 414 -6.39 -15.34 -17.13
N PRO A 415 -7.45 -16.13 -17.31
CA PRO A 415 -8.10 -16.24 -18.60
C PRO A 415 -8.82 -14.93 -18.93
N LYS A 416 -8.95 -14.64 -20.23
CA LYS A 416 -9.69 -13.47 -20.68
C LYS A 416 -11.10 -13.40 -20.05
N ASN A 417 -11.39 -12.29 -19.38
CA ASN A 417 -12.68 -11.99 -18.72
C ASN A 417 -13.10 -13.02 -17.65
N LYS A 418 -12.15 -13.72 -17.02
CA LYS A 418 -12.41 -14.63 -15.90
C LYS A 418 -11.58 -14.26 -14.68
N ASN A 419 -11.85 -14.95 -13.58
CA ASN A 419 -11.03 -14.86 -12.37
C ASN A 419 -9.72 -15.63 -12.56
N VAL A 420 -8.71 -15.26 -11.77
CA VAL A 420 -7.44 -15.98 -11.73
C VAL A 420 -7.65 -17.41 -11.22
N GLU A 421 -6.93 -18.36 -11.80
CA GLU A 421 -6.92 -19.77 -11.43
C GLU A 421 -5.49 -20.29 -11.32
N VAL A 422 -5.29 -21.36 -10.55
CA VAL A 422 -4.02 -22.11 -10.57
C VAL A 422 -3.94 -22.89 -11.87
N PHE A 423 -2.96 -22.56 -12.72
CA PHE A 423 -2.73 -23.29 -13.96
C PHE A 423 -2.03 -24.61 -13.68
N ILE A 424 -0.92 -24.57 -12.94
CA ILE A 424 -0.18 -25.72 -12.47
C ILE A 424 0.47 -25.38 -11.12
N LYS A 425 0.51 -26.35 -10.20
CA LYS A 425 1.26 -26.28 -8.96
C LYS A 425 1.91 -27.63 -8.74
N ASP A 426 3.22 -27.71 -8.93
CA ASP A 426 3.96 -28.96 -8.93
C ASP A 426 5.47 -28.70 -8.73
N ASP A 427 6.12 -29.53 -7.92
CA ASP A 427 7.55 -29.40 -7.61
C ASP A 427 8.46 -29.59 -8.83
N VAL A 428 7.95 -30.21 -9.91
CA VAL A 428 8.66 -30.30 -11.21
C VAL A 428 8.99 -28.92 -11.82
N LEU A 429 8.33 -27.86 -11.36
CA LEU A 429 8.60 -26.48 -11.79
C LEU A 429 9.88 -25.90 -11.20
N GLU A 430 10.39 -26.49 -10.11
CA GLU A 430 11.67 -26.14 -9.47
C GLU A 430 11.89 -24.64 -9.30
N CYS A 431 10.98 -23.98 -8.57
CA CYS A 431 10.97 -22.54 -8.34
C CYS A 431 10.85 -21.77 -9.68
N PRO A 432 9.67 -21.76 -10.32
CA PRO A 432 9.46 -21.07 -11.59
C PRO A 432 9.73 -19.58 -11.41
N ASN A 433 10.55 -19.02 -12.28
CA ASN A 433 10.93 -17.62 -12.27
C ASN A 433 10.43 -16.95 -13.56
N GLY A 434 11.29 -16.68 -14.54
CA GLY A 434 10.92 -16.09 -15.82
C GLY A 434 10.01 -16.95 -16.69
N LEU A 435 9.15 -16.30 -17.47
CA LEU A 435 8.11 -16.87 -18.30
C LEU A 435 8.14 -16.30 -19.72
N TRP A 436 7.96 -17.17 -20.72
CA TRP A 436 7.83 -16.72 -22.11
C TRP A 436 6.83 -17.56 -22.90
N ILE A 437 6.00 -16.93 -23.73
CA ILE A 437 5.09 -17.67 -24.63
C ILE A 437 5.79 -17.99 -25.96
N ASP A 438 5.88 -19.28 -26.27
CA ASP A 438 6.41 -19.81 -27.53
C ASP A 438 5.37 -20.70 -28.23
N GLY A 439 4.50 -20.07 -29.02
CA GLY A 439 3.42 -20.74 -29.73
C GLY A 439 2.39 -21.37 -28.79
N GLN A 440 2.39 -22.70 -28.70
CA GLN A 440 1.50 -23.48 -27.82
C GLN A 440 2.15 -23.85 -26.48
N HIS A 441 3.37 -23.38 -26.23
CA HIS A 441 4.11 -23.68 -25.01
C HIS A 441 4.33 -22.42 -24.18
N LEU A 442 4.27 -22.58 -22.87
CA LEU A 442 4.85 -21.66 -21.90
C LEU A 442 6.25 -22.16 -21.57
N ILE A 443 7.26 -21.35 -21.89
CA ILE A 443 8.64 -21.58 -21.48
C ILE A 443 8.81 -21.01 -20.08
N VAL A 444 9.50 -21.75 -19.22
CA VAL A 444 9.73 -21.40 -17.83
C VAL A 444 11.23 -21.47 -17.57
N ALA A 445 11.82 -20.34 -17.22
CA ALA A 445 13.14 -20.25 -16.61
C ALA A 445 13.01 -20.65 -15.14
N THR A 446 13.63 -21.76 -14.74
CA THR A 446 13.55 -22.22 -13.35
C THR A 446 14.76 -21.75 -12.56
N TRP A 447 14.54 -21.37 -11.31
CA TRP A 447 15.64 -21.04 -10.39
C TRP A 447 16.40 -22.31 -9.98
N GLY A 448 15.69 -23.41 -9.79
CA GLY A 448 16.19 -24.65 -9.21
C GLY A 448 15.65 -24.86 -7.78
N PRO A 449 15.67 -26.09 -7.24
CA PRO A 449 15.03 -26.39 -5.96
C PRO A 449 15.75 -25.67 -4.81
N MET A 450 15.05 -24.70 -4.24
CA MET A 450 15.59 -23.77 -3.24
C MET A 450 15.75 -24.44 -1.87
N THR A 451 16.94 -24.30 -1.29
CA THR A 451 17.29 -24.84 0.04
C THR A 451 17.22 -23.76 1.13
N ASN A 452 17.33 -22.48 0.76
CA ASN A 452 17.19 -21.36 1.68
C ASN A 452 16.52 -20.18 0.97
N ARG A 453 15.32 -19.81 1.41
CA ARG A 453 14.54 -18.70 0.81
C ARG A 453 15.10 -17.31 1.14
N ALA A 454 15.81 -17.16 2.25
CA ALA A 454 16.40 -15.87 2.63
C ALA A 454 17.65 -15.53 1.82
N THR A 455 18.42 -16.54 1.39
CA THR A 455 19.64 -16.38 0.61
C THR A 455 19.50 -16.81 -0.85
N PHE A 456 18.34 -17.34 -1.24
CA PHE A 456 18.04 -17.90 -2.57
C PHE A 456 18.96 -19.06 -2.99
N GLU A 457 19.63 -19.73 -2.03
CA GLU A 457 20.46 -20.90 -2.31
C GLU A 457 19.62 -22.06 -2.85
N THR A 458 20.20 -22.84 -3.78
CA THR A 458 19.57 -24.02 -4.36
C THR A 458 20.44 -25.27 -4.22
N SER A 459 19.78 -26.42 -4.13
CA SER A 459 20.43 -27.74 -4.13
C SER A 459 21.06 -28.09 -5.47
N ARG A 460 20.49 -27.56 -6.56
CA ARG A 460 21.04 -27.59 -7.92
C ARG A 460 20.57 -26.34 -8.66
N LYS A 461 21.31 -25.96 -9.70
CA LYS A 461 20.88 -24.92 -10.64
C LYS A 461 19.63 -25.39 -11.42
N GLY A 462 18.82 -24.44 -11.88
CA GLY A 462 17.65 -24.69 -12.70
C GLY A 462 17.97 -24.92 -14.18
N THR A 463 16.92 -25.04 -14.98
CA THR A 463 16.93 -25.31 -16.42
C THR A 463 15.80 -24.53 -17.11
N LEU A 464 15.73 -24.55 -18.44
CA LEU A 464 14.51 -24.16 -19.14
C LEU A 464 13.55 -25.35 -19.21
N MET A 465 12.29 -25.09 -18.89
CA MET A 465 11.17 -26.03 -19.01
C MET A 465 10.19 -25.50 -20.06
N ARG A 466 9.44 -26.40 -20.70
CA ARG A 466 8.29 -26.09 -21.56
C ARG A 466 7.05 -26.76 -20.98
N ILE A 467 5.95 -26.02 -20.97
CA ILE A 467 4.64 -26.50 -20.55
C ILE A 467 3.69 -26.37 -21.74
N ASP A 468 3.08 -27.47 -22.16
CA ASP A 468 2.02 -27.42 -23.16
C ASP A 468 0.79 -26.72 -22.56
N LEU A 469 0.34 -25.62 -23.20
CA LEU A 469 -0.73 -24.77 -22.67
C LEU A 469 -2.09 -25.48 -22.60
N LYS A 470 -2.28 -26.59 -23.32
CA LYS A 470 -3.53 -27.35 -23.39
C LYS A 470 -3.48 -28.58 -22.48
N THR A 471 -2.43 -29.39 -22.57
CA THR A 471 -2.31 -30.64 -21.82
C THR A 471 -1.69 -30.46 -20.44
N LYS A 472 -1.02 -29.32 -20.21
CA LYS A 472 -0.21 -29.03 -19.01
C LYS A 472 0.99 -29.97 -18.83
N GLU A 473 1.37 -30.69 -19.88
CA GLU A 473 2.56 -31.54 -19.84
C GLU A 473 3.82 -30.68 -19.69
N VAL A 474 4.61 -30.97 -18.66
CA VAL A 474 5.88 -30.29 -18.37
C VAL A 474 7.04 -31.14 -18.88
N LYS A 475 7.91 -30.55 -19.71
CA LYS A 475 9.12 -31.19 -20.23
C LYS A 475 10.30 -30.22 -20.16
N PRO A 476 11.53 -30.69 -19.95
CA PRO A 476 12.69 -29.83 -20.11
C PRO A 476 12.91 -29.43 -21.58
N ILE A 477 13.59 -28.30 -21.79
CA ILE A 477 14.32 -28.05 -23.03
C ILE A 477 15.58 -28.94 -23.02
N GLY A 478 15.86 -29.63 -24.13
CA GLY A 478 16.94 -30.60 -24.18
C GLY A 478 16.81 -31.74 -23.18
N LYS A 479 17.92 -32.06 -22.49
CA LYS A 479 17.99 -33.13 -21.49
C LYS A 479 17.66 -32.71 -20.05
N GLY A 480 17.32 -31.43 -19.82
CA GLY A 480 17.04 -30.91 -18.47
C GLY A 480 18.26 -30.90 -17.55
N LEU A 481 19.45 -30.68 -18.10
CA LEU A 481 20.67 -30.55 -17.29
C LEU A 481 20.63 -29.23 -16.50
N PRO A 482 21.13 -29.19 -15.26
CA PRO A 482 21.29 -27.94 -14.52
C PRO A 482 22.18 -26.95 -15.27
N ILE A 483 21.71 -25.71 -15.43
CA ILE A 483 22.40 -24.66 -16.20
C ILE A 483 22.76 -23.46 -15.32
N ALA A 484 21.74 -22.80 -14.75
CA ALA A 484 21.88 -21.53 -14.03
C ALA A 484 20.75 -21.33 -13.01
N ASN A 485 20.89 -20.34 -12.12
CA ASN A 485 19.73 -19.82 -11.39
C ASN A 485 19.10 -18.75 -12.30
N PHE A 486 18.13 -19.16 -13.11
CA PHE A 486 17.57 -18.26 -14.11
C PHE A 486 16.65 -17.22 -13.48
N ASP A 487 16.79 -15.97 -13.93
CA ASP A 487 15.80 -14.93 -13.69
C ASP A 487 14.82 -14.89 -14.84
N GLY A 488 15.24 -14.34 -15.98
CA GLY A 488 14.41 -14.13 -17.15
C GLY A 488 14.66 -15.06 -18.32
N VAL A 489 13.69 -15.14 -19.24
CA VAL A 489 13.85 -15.82 -20.54
C VAL A 489 13.06 -15.14 -21.65
N ILE A 490 13.68 -14.99 -22.82
CA ILE A 490 13.01 -14.55 -24.06
C ILE A 490 13.39 -15.46 -25.23
N LYS A 491 12.59 -15.48 -26.30
CA LYS A 491 12.95 -16.17 -27.56
C LYS A 491 13.26 -15.17 -28.66
N TYR A 492 14.38 -15.38 -29.38
CA TYR A 492 14.71 -14.64 -30.59
C TYR A 492 15.24 -15.57 -31.68
N GLY A 493 14.54 -15.62 -32.81
CA GLY A 493 14.82 -16.58 -33.87
C GLY A 493 14.62 -18.01 -33.36
N LYS A 494 15.65 -18.86 -33.49
CA LYS A 494 15.64 -20.27 -33.06
C LYS A 494 16.19 -20.51 -31.66
N PHE A 495 16.57 -19.46 -30.94
CA PHE A 495 17.24 -19.58 -29.64
C PHE A 495 16.43 -18.90 -28.54
N TYR A 496 16.56 -19.45 -27.35
CA TYR A 496 16.20 -18.78 -26.11
C TYR A 496 17.40 -17.99 -25.59
N TYR A 497 17.13 -16.85 -24.97
CA TYR A 497 18.11 -16.05 -24.26
C TYR A 497 17.63 -15.91 -22.83
N ALA A 498 18.45 -16.31 -21.86
CA ALA A 498 18.07 -16.35 -20.47
C ALA A 498 19.17 -15.79 -19.58
N THR A 499 18.79 -15.11 -18.50
CA THR A 499 19.72 -14.46 -17.57
C THR A 499 20.03 -15.37 -16.39
N ASP A 500 21.31 -15.52 -16.07
CA ASP A 500 21.77 -16.13 -14.83
C ASP A 500 22.01 -15.03 -13.79
N TRP A 501 21.10 -14.93 -12.82
CA TRP A 501 21.16 -13.90 -11.80
C TRP A 501 22.42 -14.06 -10.93
N THR A 502 22.67 -15.28 -10.45
CA THR A 502 23.80 -15.54 -9.54
C THR A 502 25.16 -15.39 -10.21
N GLY A 503 25.26 -15.79 -11.49
CA GLY A 503 26.50 -15.71 -12.25
C GLY A 503 26.71 -14.38 -13.00
N GLY A 504 25.66 -13.56 -13.14
CA GLY A 504 25.72 -12.32 -13.91
C GLY A 504 26.04 -12.56 -15.40
N ARG A 505 25.27 -13.46 -16.02
CA ARG A 505 25.52 -13.93 -17.40
C ARG A 505 24.27 -13.86 -18.26
N LEU A 506 24.44 -13.59 -19.54
CA LEU A 506 23.41 -13.84 -20.56
C LEU A 506 23.76 -15.11 -21.31
N LEU A 507 22.85 -16.07 -21.30
CA LEU A 507 23.02 -17.38 -21.93
C LEU A 507 22.13 -17.50 -23.15
N LYS A 508 22.61 -18.15 -24.20
CA LYS A 508 21.88 -18.49 -25.42
C LYS A 508 21.72 -20.00 -25.49
N ILE A 509 20.48 -20.46 -25.65
CA ILE A 509 20.09 -21.87 -25.49
C ILE A 509 19.28 -22.29 -26.71
N ASP A 510 19.63 -23.41 -27.34
CA ASP A 510 18.83 -23.98 -28.43
C ASP A 510 17.76 -24.98 -27.93
N GLU A 511 16.93 -25.51 -28.84
CA GLU A 511 15.84 -26.43 -28.46
C GLU A 511 16.35 -27.80 -27.93
N ASP A 512 17.60 -28.15 -28.22
CA ASP A 512 18.29 -29.35 -27.72
C ASP A 512 18.96 -29.11 -26.35
N GLY A 513 18.89 -27.87 -25.84
CA GLY A 513 19.45 -27.46 -24.55
C GLY A 513 20.96 -27.16 -24.60
N ASN A 514 21.57 -27.08 -25.78
CA ASN A 514 22.95 -26.65 -25.89
C ASN A 514 23.04 -25.17 -25.50
N THR A 515 23.97 -24.86 -24.61
CA THR A 515 24.09 -23.53 -23.99
C THR A 515 25.40 -22.88 -24.38
N GLU A 516 25.32 -21.64 -24.85
CA GLU A 516 26.43 -20.75 -25.17
C GLU A 516 26.36 -19.52 -24.25
N GLU A 517 27.50 -19.13 -23.67
CA GLU A 517 27.59 -17.87 -22.93
C GLU A 517 27.73 -16.71 -23.92
N VAL A 518 26.74 -15.81 -23.93
CA VAL A 518 26.77 -14.61 -24.78
C VAL A 518 27.66 -13.54 -24.15
N ILE A 519 27.51 -13.34 -22.84
CA ILE A 519 28.32 -12.41 -22.06
C ILE A 519 28.33 -12.79 -20.57
N SER A 520 29.41 -12.43 -19.88
CA SER A 520 29.61 -12.60 -18.44
C SER A 520 30.38 -11.41 -17.85
N GLY A 521 30.65 -11.46 -16.53
CA GLY A 521 31.38 -10.42 -15.80
C GLY A 521 30.48 -9.37 -15.15
N PHE A 522 29.19 -9.63 -15.08
CA PHE A 522 28.21 -8.77 -14.40
C PHE A 522 27.78 -9.37 -13.07
N SER A 523 26.85 -8.71 -12.40
CA SER A 523 26.33 -9.11 -11.10
C SER A 523 24.82 -8.95 -11.04
N GLN A 524 24.08 -10.04 -10.79
CA GLN A 524 22.61 -10.00 -10.68
C GLN A 524 21.94 -9.50 -11.96
N PHE A 525 22.19 -10.19 -13.07
CA PHE A 525 21.41 -10.00 -14.29
C PHE A 525 20.00 -10.50 -14.07
N ALA A 526 19.07 -9.55 -14.01
CA ALA A 526 17.68 -9.82 -13.70
C ALA A 526 16.87 -10.13 -14.96
N ASP A 527 15.55 -10.07 -14.87
CA ASP A 527 14.66 -10.43 -15.96
C ASP A 527 14.72 -9.43 -17.13
N LEU A 528 14.74 -9.98 -18.35
CA LEU A 528 15.07 -9.30 -19.58
C LEU A 528 13.88 -9.20 -20.53
N GLY A 529 13.89 -8.18 -21.38
CA GLY A 529 12.93 -8.05 -22.48
C GLY A 529 13.60 -7.80 -23.81
N ILE A 530 12.80 -7.86 -24.87
CA ILE A 530 13.30 -7.74 -26.24
C ILE A 530 12.42 -6.85 -27.11
N ASN A 531 13.04 -5.88 -27.78
CA ASN A 531 12.50 -5.28 -29.00
C ASN A 531 12.83 -6.20 -30.17
N ALA A 532 11.96 -7.17 -30.44
CA ALA A 532 12.21 -8.23 -31.43
C ALA A 532 12.40 -7.68 -32.84
N LYS A 533 11.73 -6.58 -33.19
CA LYS A 533 11.87 -5.93 -34.51
C LYS A 533 13.29 -5.43 -34.73
N LYS A 534 13.91 -4.81 -33.71
CA LYS A 534 15.29 -4.33 -33.78
C LYS A 534 16.32 -5.40 -33.43
N GLY A 535 15.93 -6.46 -32.72
CA GLY A 535 16.86 -7.45 -32.18
C GLY A 535 17.64 -6.90 -30.99
N ILE A 536 17.01 -6.03 -30.20
CA ILE A 536 17.64 -5.39 -29.04
C ILE A 536 17.07 -6.00 -27.77
N ILE A 537 17.91 -6.61 -26.96
CA ILE A 537 17.59 -7.02 -25.59
C ILE A 537 17.97 -5.87 -24.64
N MET A 538 17.16 -5.66 -23.60
CA MET A 538 17.56 -4.90 -22.41
C MET A 538 17.60 -5.86 -21.21
N VAL A 539 18.70 -5.83 -20.46
CA VAL A 539 18.89 -6.62 -19.23
C VAL A 539 19.19 -5.67 -18.06
N PRO A 540 18.41 -5.71 -16.96
CA PRO A 540 18.78 -5.02 -15.73
C PRO A 540 19.98 -5.69 -15.05
N GLU A 541 20.93 -4.89 -14.59
CA GLU A 541 21.93 -5.30 -13.61
C GLU A 541 21.52 -4.75 -12.25
N MET A 542 20.75 -5.56 -11.51
CA MET A 542 20.02 -5.17 -10.31
C MET A 542 20.94 -4.49 -9.29
N SER A 543 22.04 -5.15 -8.91
CA SER A 543 23.01 -4.67 -7.90
C SER A 543 23.71 -3.35 -8.25
N LYS A 544 23.63 -2.90 -9.50
CA LYS A 544 24.29 -1.69 -10.00
C LYS A 544 23.30 -0.59 -10.41
N ASN A 545 22.00 -0.80 -10.23
CA ASN A 545 20.95 0.15 -10.62
C ASN A 545 21.13 0.67 -12.06
N ARG A 546 21.38 -0.24 -13.00
CA ARG A 546 21.51 0.08 -14.43
C ARG A 546 20.87 -1.00 -15.30
N PHE A 547 20.65 -0.68 -16.57
CA PHE A 547 20.31 -1.66 -17.60
C PHE A 547 21.36 -1.66 -18.70
N ILE A 548 21.43 -2.76 -19.42
CA ILE A 548 22.41 -3.01 -20.48
C ILE A 548 21.68 -3.41 -21.74
N PHE A 549 22.03 -2.75 -22.84
CA PHE A 549 21.50 -3.08 -24.16
C PHE A 549 22.42 -4.06 -24.88
N PHE A 550 21.82 -5.11 -25.45
CA PHE A 550 22.50 -6.04 -26.34
C PHE A 550 21.82 -6.04 -27.71
N ASN A 551 22.61 -5.88 -28.77
CA ASN A 551 22.12 -6.00 -30.14
C ASN A 551 22.44 -7.40 -30.68
N LEU A 552 21.42 -8.25 -30.75
CA LEU A 552 21.54 -9.63 -31.23
C LEU A 552 21.78 -9.74 -32.74
N LYS A 553 21.66 -8.66 -33.51
CA LYS A 553 21.98 -8.66 -34.95
C LYS A 553 23.46 -8.38 -35.23
N SER A 554 24.19 -7.90 -34.22
CA SER A 554 25.64 -7.65 -34.30
C SER A 554 26.48 -8.72 -33.60
N LEU A 555 25.82 -9.64 -32.90
CA LEU A 555 26.38 -10.86 -32.34
C LEU A 555 26.22 -11.99 -33.37
#